data_AF-A0A8T5E8T5-F1
#
_entry.id   AF-A0A8T5E8T5-F1
#
_cell.length_a   1.000
_cell.length_b   1.000
_cell.length_c   1.000
_cell.angle_alpha   90.00
_cell.angle_beta   90.00
_cell.angle_gamma   90.00
#
_symmetry.space_group_name_H-M   'P 1'
#
loop_
_entity.id
_entity.type
_entity.pdbx_description
1 polymer ?
#
loop_
_entity_poly.entity_id
_entity_poly.type
_entity_poly.pdbx_seq_one_letter_code
_entity_poly.pdbx_strand_id
1 'polypeptide(L)'
;SICDDILKNNSNYNIVLYHKERILFSMNKFDESIYCCNRILEDYPDNGDILFDKASNFAMLSNFDDALDLLEHAISQGIQYKIKAKKSKSFENLSGNVRFQNLIS
;
A
#
# COMPACT_ATOMS: atom_id res chain seq x y z
N SER A 1 -9.98 17.83 7.41
CA SER A 1 -10.61 16.61 7.96
C SER A 1 -10.04 16.36 9.35
N ILE A 2 -10.65 15.51 10.20
CA ILE A 2 -10.13 15.20 11.55
C ILE A 2 -8.64 14.78 11.49
N CYS A 3 -8.26 14.00 10.48
CA CYS A 3 -6.87 13.60 10.28
C CYS A 3 -5.95 14.80 10.01
N ASP A 4 -6.36 15.74 9.15
CA ASP A 4 -5.55 16.93 8.85
C ASP A 4 -5.38 17.84 10.07
N ASP A 5 -6.41 17.96 10.90
CA ASP A 5 -6.35 18.78 12.11
C ASP A 5 -5.41 18.18 13.17
N ILE A 6 -5.36 16.86 13.30
CA ILE A 6 -4.40 16.18 14.17
C ILE A 6 -2.97 16.35 13.65
N LEU A 7 -2.77 16.21 12.33
CA LEU A 7 -1.45 16.32 11.70
C LEU A 7 -0.87 17.74 11.72
N LYS A 8 -1.70 18.79 11.85
CA LYS A 8 -1.20 20.18 12.04
C LYS A 8 -0.33 20.33 13.27
N ASN A 9 -0.63 19.58 14.34
CA ASN A 9 0.08 19.68 15.62
C ASN A 9 1.13 18.57 15.80
N ASN A 10 1.04 17.47 15.03
CA ASN A 10 1.98 16.36 15.04
C ASN A 10 2.09 15.76 13.62
N SER A 11 2.97 16.31 12.79
CA SER A 11 3.08 15.98 11.37
C SER A 11 3.50 14.53 11.07
N ASN A 12 4.10 13.82 12.03
CA ASN A 12 4.54 12.43 11.92
C ASN A 12 3.80 11.51 12.91
N TYR A 13 2.48 11.60 12.96
CA TYR A 13 1.68 10.65 13.72
C TYR A 13 1.24 9.48 12.83
N ASN A 14 2.09 8.45 12.73
CA ASN A 14 1.94 7.32 11.80
C ASN A 14 0.60 6.58 11.91
N ILE A 15 -0.01 6.54 13.09
CA ILE A 15 -1.36 6.00 13.29
C ILE A 15 -2.41 6.80 12.51
N VAL A 16 -2.35 8.14 12.56
CA VAL A 16 -3.29 8.99 11.81
C VAL A 16 -3.00 8.95 10.32
N LEU A 17 -1.73 8.89 9.91
CA LEU A 17 -1.37 8.71 8.50
C LEU A 17 -1.91 7.39 7.95
N TYR A 18 -1.83 6.30 8.72
CA TYR A 18 -2.38 4.99 8.33
C TYR A 18 -3.90 5.03 8.17
N HIS A 19 -4.62 5.67 9.10
CA HIS A 19 -6.06 5.83 8.95
C HIS A 19 -6.45 6.75 7.78
N LYS A 20 -5.70 7.82 7.57
CA LYS A 20 -5.90 8.77 6.46
C LYS A 20 -5.69 8.09 5.11
N GLU A 21 -4.61 7.32 4.95
CA GLU A 21 -4.33 6.49 3.79
C GLU A 21 -5.56 5.62 3.45
N ARG A 22 -6.04 4.82 4.40
CA ARG A 22 -7.16 3.90 4.14
C ARG A 22 -8.44 4.60 3.71
N ILE A 23 -8.71 5.78 4.28
CA ILE A 23 -9.83 6.63 3.88
C ILE A 23 -9.62 7.13 2.44
N LEU A 24 -8.43 7.63 2.10
CA LEU A 24 -8.09 8.11 0.77
C LEU A 24 -8.19 6.99 -0.28
N PHE A 25 -7.65 5.80 0.02
CA PHE A 25 -7.80 4.61 -0.83
C PHE A 25 -9.28 4.32 -1.11
N SER A 26 -10.14 4.30 -0.08
CA SER A 26 -11.58 4.05 -0.25
C SER A 26 -12.31 5.14 -1.04
N MET A 27 -11.73 6.34 -1.14
CA MET A 27 -12.21 7.45 -1.95
C MET A 27 -11.61 7.46 -3.36
N ASN A 28 -10.84 6.43 -3.74
CA ASN A 28 -10.07 6.33 -4.98
C ASN A 28 -9.04 7.46 -5.16
N LYS A 29 -8.57 8.05 -4.05
CA LYS A 29 -7.54 9.09 -4.01
C LYS A 29 -6.17 8.48 -3.81
N PHE A 30 -5.74 7.70 -4.80
CA PHE A 30 -4.59 6.80 -4.65
C PHE A 30 -3.26 7.55 -4.50
N ASP A 31 -3.06 8.66 -5.22
CA ASP A 31 -1.83 9.46 -5.11
C ASP A 31 -1.66 10.07 -3.71
N GLU A 32 -2.73 10.65 -3.13
CA GLU A 32 -2.67 11.16 -1.76
C GLU A 32 -2.52 10.04 -0.72
N SER A 33 -3.06 8.85 -1.00
CA SER A 33 -2.84 7.66 -0.18
C SER A 33 -1.37 7.24 -0.19
N ILE A 34 -0.76 7.17 -1.38
CA ILE A 34 0.66 6.86 -1.57
C ILE A 34 1.54 7.87 -0.82
N TYR A 35 1.17 9.15 -0.82
CA TYR A 35 1.87 10.14 -0.01
C TYR A 35 1.84 9.78 1.48
N CYS A 36 0.70 9.35 2.02
CA CYS A 36 0.60 8.89 3.41
C CYS A 36 1.45 7.64 3.65
N CYS A 37 1.46 6.67 2.74
CA CYS A 37 2.35 5.49 2.82
C CYS A 37 3.83 5.90 2.87
N ASN A 38 4.26 6.80 1.98
CA ASN A 38 5.64 7.28 1.94
C ASN A 38 6.08 7.87 3.27
N ARG A 39 5.25 8.71 3.88
CA ARG A 39 5.51 9.31 5.19
C ARG A 39 5.71 8.26 6.29
N ILE A 40 4.91 7.20 6.29
CA ILE A 40 5.05 6.13 7.29
C ILE A 40 6.30 5.28 7.04
N LEU A 41 6.63 5.02 5.77
CA LEU A 41 7.82 4.24 5.36
C LEU A 41 9.15 4.99 5.61
N GLU A 42 9.13 6.32 5.78
CA GLU A 42 10.33 7.08 6.24
C GLU A 42 10.81 6.57 7.61
N ASP A 43 9.89 6.24 8.52
CA ASP A 43 10.21 5.74 9.86
C ASP A 43 10.29 4.20 9.90
N TYR A 44 9.48 3.51 9.09
CA TYR A 44 9.35 2.06 9.07
C TYR A 44 9.46 1.49 7.64
N PRO A 45 10.67 1.49 7.04
CA PRO A 45 10.86 1.17 5.63
C PRO A 45 10.45 -0.26 5.25
N ASP A 46 10.50 -1.20 6.21
CA ASP A 46 10.15 -2.60 6.03
C ASP A 46 8.76 -2.96 6.61
N ASN A 47 7.90 -1.96 6.85
CA ASN A 47 6.54 -2.24 7.31
C ASN A 47 5.71 -2.91 6.19
N GLY A 48 5.58 -4.23 6.27
CA GLY A 48 4.89 -5.03 5.25
C GLY A 48 3.42 -4.63 5.00
N ASP A 49 2.70 -4.15 6.03
CA ASP A 49 1.31 -3.70 5.86
C ASP A 49 1.25 -2.44 4.99
N ILE A 50 2.14 -1.48 5.26
CA ILE A 50 2.20 -0.22 4.50
C ILE A 50 2.76 -0.44 3.09
N LEU A 51 3.76 -1.32 2.94
CA LEU A 51 4.27 -1.73 1.63
C LEU A 51 3.15 -2.37 0.77
N PHE A 52 2.36 -3.26 1.37
CA PHE A 52 1.23 -3.90 0.70
C PHE A 52 0.13 -2.88 0.32
N ASP A 53 -0.21 -1.97 1.22
CA ASP A 53 -1.24 -0.96 0.95
C ASP A 53 -0.75 0.01 -0.14
N LYS A 54 0.54 0.40 -0.14
CA LYS A 54 1.15 1.19 -1.23
C LYS A 54 1.15 0.44 -2.57
N ALA A 55 1.49 -0.85 -2.57
CA ALA A 55 1.40 -1.70 -3.76
C ALA A 55 -0.04 -1.75 -4.31
N SER A 56 -1.03 -1.84 -3.42
CA SER A 56 -2.44 -1.83 -3.79
C SER A 56 -2.86 -0.51 -4.44
N ASN A 57 -2.38 0.63 -3.94
CA ASN A 57 -2.61 1.94 -4.55
C ASN A 57 -2.03 2.02 -5.98
N PHE A 58 -0.78 1.58 -6.18
CA PHE A 58 -0.17 1.58 -7.52
C PHE A 58 -0.89 0.64 -8.49
N ALA A 59 -1.34 -0.53 -8.02
CA ALA A 59 -2.12 -1.44 -8.84
C ALA A 59 -3.46 -0.81 -9.28
N MET A 60 -4.13 -0.06 -8.39
CA MET A 60 -5.34 0.69 -8.72
C MET A 60 -5.08 1.83 -9.73
N LEU A 61 -3.89 2.42 -9.72
CA LEU A 61 -3.44 3.39 -10.72
C LEU A 61 -2.93 2.75 -12.03
N SER A 62 -2.99 1.41 -12.15
CA SER A 62 -2.41 0.64 -13.26
C SER A 62 -0.89 0.83 -13.45
N ASN A 63 -0.19 1.29 -12.40
CA ASN A 63 1.26 1.32 -12.37
C ASN A 63 1.78 -0.02 -11.85
N PHE A 64 1.82 -0.99 -12.76
CA PHE A 64 2.01 -2.39 -12.41
C PHE A 64 3.43 -2.75 -11.97
N ASP A 65 4.45 -2.10 -12.51
CA ASP A 65 5.83 -2.40 -12.15
C ASP A 65 6.12 -2.00 -10.69
N ASP A 66 5.78 -0.77 -10.30
CA ASP A 66 5.91 -0.30 -8.91
C ASP A 66 5.05 -1.13 -7.94
N ALA A 67 3.84 -1.51 -8.36
CA ALA A 67 2.97 -2.37 -7.55
C ALA A 67 3.61 -3.74 -7.28
N LEU A 68 4.26 -4.35 -8.30
CA LEU A 68 4.89 -5.66 -8.18
C LEU A 68 6.18 -5.60 -7.37
N ASP A 69 6.98 -4.56 -7.55
CA ASP A 69 8.20 -4.33 -6.74
C ASP A 69 7.86 -4.21 -5.26
N LEU A 70 6.85 -3.40 -4.92
CA LEU A 70 6.41 -3.23 -3.53
C LEU A 70 5.73 -4.47 -2.97
N LEU A 71 4.97 -5.21 -3.79
CA LEU A 71 4.36 -6.45 -3.36
C LEU A 71 5.42 -7.53 -3.06
N GLU A 72 6.45 -7.63 -3.90
CA GLU A 72 7.60 -8.51 -3.66
C GLU A 72 8.31 -8.15 -2.35
N HIS A 73 8.56 -6.86 -2.12
CA HIS A 73 9.14 -6.38 -0.87
C HIS A 73 8.22 -6.71 0.32
N ALA A 74 6.92 -6.46 0.23
CA ALA A 74 5.97 -6.84 1.29
C ALA A 74 6.02 -8.36 1.58
N ILE A 75 6.02 -9.21 0.55
CA ILE A 75 6.09 -10.68 0.70
C ILE A 75 7.39 -11.10 1.40
N SER A 76 8.51 -10.43 1.15
CA SER A 76 9.77 -10.70 1.86
C SER A 76 9.70 -10.43 3.36
N GLN A 77 8.78 -9.57 3.81
CA GLN A 77 8.53 -9.30 5.24
C GLN A 77 7.58 -10.33 5.88
N GLY A 78 6.84 -11.11 5.08
CA GLY A 78 5.96 -12.14 5.61
C GLY A 78 5.08 -12.84 4.57
N ILE A 79 4.97 -14.17 4.69
CA ILE A 79 4.15 -15.00 3.78
C ILE A 79 2.65 -14.63 3.80
N GLN A 80 2.18 -13.96 4.85
CA GLN A 80 0.82 -13.45 4.93
C GLN A 80 0.48 -12.48 3.79
N TYR A 81 1.45 -11.71 3.28
CA TYR A 81 1.22 -10.75 2.19
C TYR A 81 0.98 -11.44 0.86
N LYS A 82 1.61 -12.61 0.64
CA LYS A 82 1.31 -13.49 -0.48
C LYS A 82 -0.14 -13.99 -0.42
N ILE A 83 -0.59 -14.42 0.75
CA ILE A 83 -1.98 -14.89 0.97
C ILE A 83 -2.98 -13.73 0.82
N LYS A 84 -2.63 -12.53 1.32
CA LYS A 84 -3.43 -11.30 1.20
C LYS A 84 -3.55 -10.89 -0.27
N ALA A 85 -2.47 -10.95 -1.04
CA ALA A 85 -2.45 -10.61 -2.46
C ALA A 85 -3.37 -11.49 -3.30
N LYS A 86 -3.36 -12.81 -3.06
CA LYS A 86 -4.28 -13.77 -3.73
C LYS A 86 -5.77 -13.42 -3.59
N LYS A 87 -6.13 -12.73 -2.50
CA LYS A 87 -7.52 -12.41 -2.14
C LYS A 87 -7.87 -10.95 -2.39
N SER A 88 -6.90 -10.11 -2.75
CA SER A 88 -7.10 -8.66 -2.85
C SER A 88 -7.63 -8.28 -4.23
N LYS A 89 -8.73 -7.51 -4.25
CA LYS A 89 -9.32 -6.99 -5.49
C LYS A 89 -8.40 -6.03 -6.23
N SER A 90 -7.51 -5.34 -5.51
CA SER A 90 -6.56 -4.39 -6.09
C SER A 90 -5.63 -5.02 -7.13
N PHE A 91 -5.41 -6.33 -7.07
CA PHE A 91 -4.54 -7.05 -7.99
C PHE A 91 -5.31 -7.90 -9.03
N GLU A 92 -6.63 -7.75 -9.17
CA GLU A 92 -7.41 -8.49 -10.17
C GLU A 92 -6.90 -8.24 -11.60
N ASN A 93 -6.51 -7.00 -11.91
CA ASN A 93 -5.92 -6.61 -13.19
C ASN A 93 -4.55 -7.25 -13.46
N LEU A 94 -3.89 -7.79 -12.44
CA LEU A 94 -2.60 -8.48 -12.53
C LEU A 94 -2.76 -10.01 -12.58
N SER A 95 -3.98 -10.54 -12.54
CA SER A 95 -4.22 -11.99 -12.54
C SER A 95 -3.62 -12.72 -13.76
N GLY A 96 -3.47 -12.06 -14.91
CA GLY A 96 -2.78 -12.61 -16.08
C GLY A 96 -1.27 -12.36 -16.12
N ASN A 97 -0.73 -11.56 -15.20
CA ASN A 97 0.68 -11.16 -15.22
C ASN A 97 1.57 -12.29 -14.66
N VAL A 98 2.56 -12.74 -15.44
CA VAL A 98 3.47 -13.84 -15.06
C VAL A 98 4.26 -13.54 -13.79
N ARG A 99 4.75 -12.30 -13.63
CA ARG A 99 5.50 -11.90 -12.43
C ARG A 99 4.59 -11.93 -11.20
N PHE A 100 3.35 -11.43 -11.31
CA PHE A 100 2.38 -11.54 -10.24
C PHE A 100 2.13 -13.00 -9.85
N GLN A 101 1.87 -13.87 -10.84
CA GLN A 101 1.63 -15.29 -10.61
C GLN A 101 2.81 -15.98 -9.90
N ASN A 102 4.04 -15.64 -10.26
CA ASN A 102 5.24 -16.15 -9.59
C ASN A 102 5.37 -15.64 -8.14
N LEU A 103 5.05 -14.37 -7.88
CA LEU A 103 5.04 -13.83 -6.51
C LEU A 103 4.02 -14.55 -5.63
N ILE A 104 2.86 -14.87 -6.21
CA ILE A 104 1.78 -15.52 -5.48
C ILE A 104 1.81 -17.05 -5.53
N SER A 105 2.60 -17.73 -6.36
CA SER A 105 2.57 -19.20 -6.47
C SER A 105 2.91 -19.89 -5.15
#